data_AF-A0A023EHD3-F1
#
_entry.id   AF-A0A023EHD3-F1
#
_cell.length_a   1.000
_cell.length_b   1.000
_cell.length_c   1.000
_cell.angle_alpha   90.00
_cell.angle_beta   90.00
_cell.angle_gamma   90.00
#
_symmetry.space_group_name_H-M   'P 1'
#
loop_
_entity.id
_entity.type
_entity.pdbx_description
1 polymer ?
#
loop_
_entity_poly.entity_id
_entity_poly.type
_entity_poly.pdbx_seq_one_letter_code
_entity_poly.pdbx_strand_id
1 'polypeptide(L)'
;REKLIAHDYKVSKGLTRACKEDIKLHHCRRGVSDDKDVRLAQILLCLEAIQKNNTKLSQDCVAEINDHRRMLMEDYKLSPEILTGCADDIDKFCSNLDAGGKTIHCLMEHARPKKKKERRVTEVCQRALETLVKVADVGEDWRVDPVLRKACKPVVDVACSDTEGGDARVMSCLMEKIGTNFMNQD
;
A
#
# COMPACT_ATOMS: atom_id res chain seq x y z
N ARG A 1 -16.72 -14.42 1.62
CA ARG A 1 -17.29 -13.19 2.23
C ARG A 1 -17.03 -13.14 3.74
N GLU A 2 -17.40 -14.15 4.54
CA GLU A 2 -17.21 -14.13 6.01
C GLU A 2 -15.75 -13.99 6.47
N LYS A 3 -14.79 -14.65 5.80
CA LYS A 3 -13.36 -14.51 6.11
C LYS A 3 -12.80 -13.11 5.84
N LEU A 4 -13.29 -12.44 4.80
CA LEU A 4 -12.89 -11.06 4.46
C LEU A 4 -13.43 -10.08 5.51
N ILE A 5 -14.70 -10.21 5.89
CA ILE A 5 -15.32 -9.38 6.94
C ILE A 5 -14.59 -9.55 8.28
N ALA A 6 -14.21 -10.77 8.65
CA ALA A 6 -13.45 -11.03 9.88
C ALA A 6 -12.04 -10.41 9.85
N HIS A 7 -11.40 -10.42 8.67
CA HIS A 7 -10.12 -9.79 8.45
C HIS A 7 -10.24 -8.26 8.56
N ASP A 8 -11.15 -7.64 7.80
CA ASP A 8 -11.41 -6.20 7.82
C ASP A 8 -11.77 -5.70 9.23
N TYR A 9 -12.54 -6.49 9.99
CA TYR A 9 -12.88 -6.19 11.38
C TYR A 9 -11.67 -6.21 12.31
N LYS A 10 -10.79 -7.23 12.21
CA LYS A 10 -9.58 -7.32 13.04
C LYS A 10 -8.62 -6.19 12.74
N VAL A 11 -8.45 -5.89 11.46
CA VAL A 11 -7.55 -4.86 10.94
C VAL A 11 -8.01 -3.45 11.34
N SER A 12 -9.29 -3.13 11.10
CA SER A 12 -9.86 -1.83 11.49
C SER A 12 -9.83 -1.61 13.01
N LYS A 13 -10.00 -2.68 13.80
CA LYS A 13 -9.96 -2.63 15.27
C LYS A 13 -8.54 -2.50 15.81
N GLY A 14 -7.56 -3.14 15.18
CA GLY A 14 -6.13 -3.00 15.52
C GLY A 14 -5.68 -1.54 15.39
N LEU A 15 -5.88 -0.97 14.19
CA LEU A 15 -5.54 0.42 13.91
C LEU A 15 -6.24 1.41 14.84
N THR A 16 -7.57 1.30 14.99
CA THR A 16 -8.35 2.24 15.82
C THR A 16 -7.93 2.17 17.30
N ARG A 17 -7.46 1.01 17.77
CA ARG A 17 -6.97 0.82 19.15
C ARG A 17 -5.59 1.41 19.33
N ALA A 18 -4.63 1.05 18.48
CA ALA A 18 -3.24 1.50 18.61
C ALA A 18 -3.09 3.00 18.34
N CYS A 19 -3.81 3.51 17.33
CA CYS A 19 -3.79 4.94 16.98
C CYS A 19 -4.80 5.78 17.75
N LYS A 20 -5.45 5.26 18.80
CA LYS A 20 -6.57 5.94 19.46
C LYS A 20 -6.22 7.36 19.93
N GLU A 21 -5.11 7.50 20.63
CA GLU A 21 -4.69 8.79 21.18
C GLU A 21 -4.19 9.74 20.08
N ASP A 22 -3.44 9.22 19.10
CA ASP A 22 -2.97 9.96 17.93
C ASP A 22 -4.15 10.52 17.10
N ILE A 23 -5.16 9.69 16.82
CA ILE A 23 -6.38 10.09 16.11
C ILE A 23 -7.13 11.21 16.84
N LYS A 24 -7.18 11.14 18.18
CA LYS A 24 -7.85 12.14 19.00
C LYS A 24 -7.06 13.45 19.03
N LEU A 25 -5.75 13.36 19.27
CA LEU A 25 -4.85 14.50 19.38
C LEU A 25 -4.80 15.32 18.09
N HIS A 26 -4.76 14.63 16.94
CA HIS A 26 -4.66 15.27 15.62
C HIS A 26 -6.00 15.44 14.90
N HIS A 27 -7.12 15.16 15.59
CA HIS A 27 -8.47 15.34 15.07
C HIS A 27 -8.77 14.61 13.75
N CYS A 28 -8.14 13.45 13.50
CA CYS A 28 -8.28 12.70 12.25
C CYS A 28 -9.70 12.14 11.99
N ARG A 29 -10.63 12.28 12.93
CA ARG A 29 -12.07 11.94 12.76
C ARG A 29 -12.93 13.11 12.29
N ARG A 30 -12.37 14.32 12.16
CA ARG A 30 -13.16 15.50 11.78
C ARG A 30 -13.44 15.48 10.28
N GLY A 31 -14.72 15.51 9.90
CA GLY A 31 -15.14 15.62 8.49
C GLY A 31 -14.91 14.35 7.65
N VAL A 32 -14.72 13.20 8.30
CA VAL A 32 -14.60 11.90 7.62
C VAL A 32 -15.99 11.37 7.22
N SER A 33 -16.02 10.46 6.26
CA SER A 33 -17.24 9.80 5.77
C SER A 33 -17.92 8.93 6.85
N ASP A 34 -19.23 8.73 6.70
CA ASP A 34 -19.99 7.73 7.48
C ASP A 34 -19.73 6.30 6.98
N ASP A 35 -19.32 6.16 5.72
CA ASP A 35 -18.86 4.89 5.18
C ASP A 35 -17.59 4.41 5.93
N LYS A 36 -17.57 3.14 6.33
CA LYS A 36 -16.52 2.60 7.20
C LYS A 36 -15.16 2.54 6.51
N ASP A 37 -15.16 2.15 5.24
CA ASP A 37 -13.93 1.88 4.49
C ASP A 37 -13.32 3.22 4.03
N VAL A 38 -14.16 4.13 3.54
CA VAL A 38 -13.75 5.50 3.20
C VAL A 38 -13.22 6.24 4.43
N ARG A 39 -13.90 6.11 5.58
CA ARG A 39 -13.43 6.72 6.83
C ARG A 39 -12.07 6.20 7.27
N LEU A 40 -11.85 4.89 7.17
CA LEU A 40 -10.57 4.30 7.54
C LEU A 40 -9.44 4.83 6.67
N ALA A 41 -9.66 4.87 5.34
CA ALA A 41 -8.72 5.47 4.39
C ALA A 41 -8.42 6.95 4.72
N GLN A 42 -9.44 7.74 5.02
CA GLN A 42 -9.25 9.15 5.40
C GLN A 42 -8.46 9.33 6.71
N ILE A 43 -8.69 8.47 7.70
CA ILE A 43 -7.93 8.48 8.96
C ILE A 43 -6.46 8.13 8.70
N LEU A 44 -6.19 7.10 7.88
CA LEU A 44 -4.82 6.71 7.52
C LEU A 44 -4.07 7.86 6.82
N LEU A 45 -4.71 8.50 5.84
CA LEU A 45 -4.14 9.65 5.13
C LEU A 45 -3.89 10.85 6.06
N CYS A 46 -4.75 11.05 7.07
CA CYS A 46 -4.52 12.08 8.09
C CYS A 46 -3.29 11.76 8.94
N LEU A 47 -3.20 10.54 9.48
CA LEU A 47 -2.07 10.12 10.31
C LEU A 47 -0.73 10.16 9.55
N GLU A 48 -0.75 9.80 8.27
CA GLU A 48 0.40 9.95 7.36
C GLU A 48 0.83 11.41 7.21
N ALA A 49 -0.12 12.33 6.97
CA ALA A 49 0.18 13.75 6.83
C ALA A 49 0.82 14.33 8.11
N ILE A 50 0.44 13.81 9.29
CA ILE A 50 1.07 14.18 10.56
C ILE A 50 2.51 13.67 10.64
N GLN A 51 2.77 12.41 10.27
CA GLN A 51 4.13 11.86 10.23
C GLN A 51 5.05 12.67 9.31
N LYS A 52 4.57 13.02 8.11
CA LYS A 52 5.32 13.80 7.11
C LYS A 52 5.64 15.24 7.59
N ASN A 53 4.91 15.76 8.56
CA ASN A 53 5.17 17.06 9.19
C ASN A 53 6.14 16.97 10.40
N ASN A 54 7.00 15.96 10.46
CA ASN A 54 7.96 15.71 11.55
C ASN A 54 7.31 15.53 12.94
N THR A 55 6.02 15.23 12.99
CA THR A 55 5.33 14.94 14.25
C THR A 55 5.34 13.44 14.49
N LYS A 56 5.86 13.01 15.64
CA LYS A 56 5.95 11.59 15.98
C LYS A 56 4.61 11.07 16.49
N LEU A 57 4.02 10.15 15.73
CA LEU A 57 2.97 9.27 16.25
C LEU A 57 3.58 8.23 17.21
N SER A 58 2.73 7.59 18.01
CA SER A 58 3.16 6.46 18.84
C SER A 58 3.72 5.31 17.99
N GLN A 59 4.73 4.60 18.51
CA GLN A 59 5.35 3.46 17.80
C GLN A 59 4.33 2.37 17.46
N ASP A 60 3.41 2.09 18.39
CA ASP A 60 2.33 1.11 18.18
C ASP A 60 1.40 1.55 17.03
N CYS A 61 1.07 2.84 16.94
CA CYS A 61 0.26 3.36 15.85
C CYS A 61 1.00 3.24 14.50
N VAL A 62 2.27 3.62 14.45
CA VAL A 62 3.09 3.50 13.23
C VAL A 62 3.18 2.05 12.77
N ALA A 63 3.39 1.11 13.69
CA ALA A 63 3.44 -0.31 13.39
C ALA A 63 2.12 -0.81 12.78
N GLU A 64 0.98 -0.47 13.38
CA GLU A 64 -0.35 -0.86 12.88
C GLU A 64 -0.71 -0.18 11.55
N ILE A 65 -0.29 1.07 11.32
CA ILE A 65 -0.43 1.73 10.01
C ILE A 65 0.33 0.94 8.94
N ASN A 66 1.59 0.60 9.19
CA ASN A 66 2.42 -0.13 8.23
C ASN A 66 1.93 -1.56 8.00
N ASP A 67 1.43 -2.22 9.04
CA ASP A 67 0.78 -3.53 8.92
C ASP A 67 -0.47 -3.45 8.07
N HIS A 68 -1.32 -2.44 8.29
CA HIS A 68 -2.51 -2.19 7.49
C HIS A 68 -2.17 -1.98 6.01
N ARG A 69 -1.22 -1.08 5.72
CA ARG A 69 -0.76 -0.79 4.37
C ARG A 69 -0.22 -2.03 3.67
N ARG A 70 0.55 -2.86 4.38
CA ARG A 70 1.05 -4.13 3.87
C ARG A 70 -0.07 -5.09 3.51
N MET A 71 -1.07 -5.24 4.38
CA MET A 71 -2.20 -6.12 4.10
C MET A 71 -2.97 -5.68 2.84
N LEU A 72 -3.23 -4.37 2.69
CA LEU A 72 -3.87 -3.82 1.49
C LEU A 72 -3.10 -4.13 0.20
N MET A 73 -1.76 -4.11 0.26
CA MET A 73 -0.89 -4.44 -0.88
C MET A 73 -0.67 -5.94 -1.09
N GLU A 74 -0.99 -6.76 -0.10
CA GLU A 74 -0.83 -8.22 -0.16
C GLU A 74 -2.05 -8.91 -0.75
N ASP A 75 -3.25 -8.47 -0.38
CA ASP A 75 -4.51 -9.03 -0.84
C ASP A 75 -5.47 -7.94 -1.33
N TYR A 76 -5.69 -7.92 -2.65
CA TYR A 76 -6.60 -6.98 -3.30
C TYR A 76 -8.04 -7.11 -2.79
N LYS A 77 -8.40 -8.26 -2.19
CA LYS A 77 -9.73 -8.51 -1.64
C LYS A 77 -10.02 -7.68 -0.38
N LEU A 78 -9.02 -7.00 0.17
CA LEU A 78 -9.15 -6.08 1.30
C LEU A 78 -9.44 -4.64 0.88
N SER A 79 -9.42 -4.34 -0.43
CA SER A 79 -9.87 -3.05 -0.96
C SER A 79 -11.19 -3.24 -1.72
N PRO A 80 -12.33 -2.80 -1.15
CA PRO A 80 -13.62 -2.85 -1.81
C PRO A 80 -13.63 -2.18 -3.18
N GLU A 81 -12.91 -1.07 -3.34
CA GLU A 81 -12.77 -0.32 -4.59
C GLU A 81 -12.05 -1.14 -5.66
N ILE A 82 -11.02 -1.91 -5.29
CA ILE A 82 -10.32 -2.80 -6.23
C ILE A 82 -11.20 -4.03 -6.54
N LEU A 83 -11.79 -4.65 -5.52
CA LEU A 83 -12.68 -5.80 -5.69
C LEU A 83 -13.80 -5.53 -6.69
N THR A 84 -14.42 -4.36 -6.60
CA THR A 84 -15.58 -3.99 -7.42
C THR A 84 -15.18 -3.26 -8.68
N GLY A 85 -14.27 -2.29 -8.59
CA GLY A 85 -13.85 -1.44 -9.69
C GLY A 85 -12.90 -2.11 -10.68
N CYS A 86 -12.21 -3.19 -10.28
CA CYS A 86 -11.27 -3.91 -11.13
C CYS A 86 -11.71 -5.35 -11.47
N ALA A 87 -12.92 -5.79 -11.11
CA ALA A 87 -13.33 -7.20 -11.27
C ALA A 87 -13.11 -7.73 -12.71
N ASP A 88 -13.65 -7.03 -13.71
CA ASP A 88 -13.51 -7.41 -15.12
C ASP A 88 -12.05 -7.33 -15.60
N ASP A 89 -11.29 -6.34 -15.12
CA ASP A 89 -9.88 -6.16 -15.47
C ASP A 89 -9.00 -7.26 -14.87
N ILE A 90 -9.32 -7.72 -13.66
CA ILE A 90 -8.66 -8.85 -13.00
C ILE A 90 -8.90 -10.11 -13.82
N ASP A 91 -10.16 -10.42 -14.15
CA ASP A 91 -10.49 -11.61 -14.94
C ASP A 91 -9.81 -11.56 -16.31
N LYS A 92 -9.83 -10.41 -16.97
CA LYS A 92 -9.28 -10.24 -18.32
C LYS A 92 -7.75 -10.25 -18.39
N PHE A 93 -7.06 -9.65 -17.42
CA PHE A 93 -5.62 -9.39 -17.52
C PHE A 93 -4.78 -10.12 -16.45
N CYS A 94 -5.36 -10.38 -15.27
CA CYS A 94 -4.62 -10.77 -14.08
C CYS A 94 -5.16 -12.06 -13.42
N SER A 95 -5.90 -12.88 -14.17
CA SER A 95 -6.40 -14.18 -13.73
C SER A 95 -5.30 -15.06 -13.14
N ASN A 96 -5.60 -15.76 -12.04
CA ASN A 96 -4.71 -16.71 -11.34
C ASN A 96 -3.50 -16.10 -10.60
N LEU A 97 -3.58 -14.82 -10.18
CA LEU A 97 -2.51 -14.12 -9.45
C LEU A 97 -2.85 -13.85 -7.98
N ASP A 98 -3.57 -14.74 -7.32
CA ASP A 98 -4.27 -14.44 -6.05
C ASP A 98 -3.42 -14.12 -4.81
N ALA A 99 -2.11 -14.40 -4.79
CA ALA A 99 -1.33 -14.32 -3.56
C ALA A 99 -0.14 -13.35 -3.62
N GLY A 100 0.06 -12.60 -2.53
CA GLY A 100 1.28 -11.85 -2.25
C GLY A 100 1.44 -10.57 -3.08
N GLY A 101 0.35 -9.86 -3.37
CA GLY A 101 0.36 -8.58 -4.09
C GLY A 101 0.52 -8.67 -5.61
N LYS A 102 0.58 -9.88 -6.18
CA LYS A 102 0.79 -10.07 -7.62
C LYS A 102 -0.36 -9.53 -8.48
N THR A 103 -1.62 -9.73 -8.08
CA THR A 103 -2.76 -9.13 -8.78
C THR A 103 -2.66 -7.61 -8.83
N ILE A 104 -2.31 -6.96 -7.71
CA ILE A 104 -2.18 -5.49 -7.65
C ILE A 104 -1.06 -5.01 -8.59
N HIS A 105 0.10 -5.66 -8.57
CA HIS A 105 1.20 -5.34 -9.49
C HIS A 105 0.82 -5.55 -10.97
N CYS A 106 0.08 -6.61 -11.27
CA CYS A 106 -0.45 -6.84 -12.61
C CYS A 106 -1.38 -5.70 -13.05
N LEU A 107 -2.33 -5.32 -12.20
CA LEU A 107 -3.23 -4.19 -12.46
C LEU A 107 -2.46 -2.88 -12.65
N MET A 108 -1.46 -2.60 -11.81
CA MET A 108 -0.58 -1.42 -11.94
C MET A 108 0.19 -1.42 -13.27
N GLU A 109 0.68 -2.58 -13.73
CA GLU A 109 1.34 -2.71 -15.04
C GLU A 109 0.38 -2.41 -16.20
N HIS A 110 -0.88 -2.85 -16.08
CA HIS A 110 -1.93 -2.57 -17.06
C HIS A 110 -2.49 -1.13 -16.96
N ALA A 111 -2.31 -0.44 -15.83
CA ALA A 111 -2.65 0.98 -15.68
C ALA A 111 -1.61 1.94 -16.30
N ARG A 112 -0.43 1.46 -16.70
CA ARG A 112 0.65 2.34 -17.19
C ARG A 112 0.24 3.06 -18.49
N PRO A 113 0.48 4.39 -18.61
CA PRO A 113 0.18 5.16 -19.81
C PRO A 113 0.90 4.69 -21.09
N LYS A 114 1.96 3.89 -20.96
CA LYS A 114 2.68 3.31 -22.10
C LYS A 114 2.00 2.07 -22.71
N LYS A 115 1.03 1.46 -22.02
CA LYS A 115 0.29 0.30 -22.55
C LYS A 115 -0.62 0.71 -23.70
N LYS A 116 -0.84 -0.18 -24.66
CA LYS A 116 -1.87 -0.02 -25.68
C LYS A 116 -3.24 0.10 -25.02
N LYS A 117 -4.11 0.97 -25.53
CA LYS A 117 -5.43 1.27 -24.93
C LYS A 117 -6.27 0.02 -24.68
N GLU A 118 -6.26 -0.95 -25.61
CA GLU A 118 -6.98 -2.24 -25.50
C GLU A 118 -6.46 -3.17 -24.39
N ARG A 119 -5.23 -2.94 -23.92
CA ARG A 119 -4.55 -3.67 -22.85
C ARG A 119 -4.47 -2.84 -21.57
N ARG A 120 -5.16 -1.70 -21.49
CA ARG A 120 -5.26 -0.94 -20.24
C ARG A 120 -6.44 -1.41 -19.42
N VAL A 121 -6.31 -1.26 -18.11
CA VAL A 121 -7.45 -1.35 -17.20
C VAL A 121 -8.47 -0.26 -17.50
N THR A 122 -9.69 -0.44 -17.03
CA THR A 122 -10.73 0.58 -17.12
C THR A 122 -10.39 1.82 -16.28
N GLU A 123 -10.99 2.98 -16.62
CA GLU A 123 -10.84 4.22 -15.84
C GLU A 123 -11.39 4.09 -14.40
N VAL A 124 -12.31 3.16 -14.16
CA VAL A 124 -12.82 2.85 -12.82
C VAL A 124 -11.73 2.12 -12.02
N CYS A 125 -11.16 1.06 -12.59
CA CYS A 125 -10.06 0.34 -11.97
C CYS A 125 -8.82 1.22 -11.77
N GLN A 126 -8.48 2.07 -12.74
CA GLN A 126 -7.35 2.99 -12.62
C GLN A 126 -7.51 3.92 -11.40
N ARG A 127 -8.68 4.51 -11.20
CA ARG A 127 -8.95 5.37 -10.02
C ARG A 127 -8.93 4.58 -8.70
N ALA A 128 -9.39 3.33 -8.72
CA ALA A 128 -9.31 2.45 -7.56
C ALA A 128 -7.84 2.15 -7.21
N LEU A 129 -6.99 1.86 -8.20
CA LEU A 129 -5.55 1.65 -8.03
C LEU A 129 -4.85 2.90 -7.50
N GLU A 130 -5.16 4.08 -8.06
CA GLU A 130 -4.61 5.35 -7.58
C GLU A 130 -4.96 5.60 -6.10
N THR A 131 -6.18 5.26 -5.69
CA THR A 131 -6.63 5.35 -4.30
C THR A 131 -5.87 4.36 -3.41
N LEU A 132 -5.78 3.09 -3.82
CA LEU A 132 -5.04 2.06 -3.09
C LEU A 132 -3.57 2.46 -2.90
N VAL A 133 -2.88 2.83 -3.98
CA VAL A 133 -1.46 3.23 -3.96
C VAL A 133 -1.23 4.42 -3.04
N LYS A 134 -2.17 5.38 -3.01
CA LYS A 134 -2.12 6.53 -2.12
C LYS A 134 -2.27 6.12 -0.65
N VAL A 135 -3.25 5.27 -0.32
CA VAL A 135 -3.49 4.82 1.07
C VAL A 135 -2.39 3.90 1.58
N ALA A 136 -1.88 3.03 0.69
CA ALA A 136 -0.81 2.09 0.98
C ALA A 136 0.57 2.78 1.14
N ASP A 137 0.74 3.99 0.59
CA ASP A 137 1.97 4.81 0.69
C ASP A 137 3.23 4.03 0.28
N VAL A 138 3.11 3.22 -0.79
CA VAL A 138 4.15 2.29 -1.26
C VAL A 138 5.47 2.96 -1.64
N GLY A 139 5.43 4.24 -2.02
CA GLY A 139 6.62 5.01 -2.39
C GLY A 139 7.47 5.43 -1.19
N GLU A 140 6.86 5.50 -0.01
CA GLU A 140 7.48 5.97 1.23
C GLU A 140 8.24 4.85 1.94
N ASP A 141 7.65 3.65 1.99
CA ASP A 141 8.23 2.49 2.63
C ASP A 141 8.06 1.23 1.78
N TRP A 142 9.15 0.82 1.12
CA TRP A 142 9.21 -0.38 0.30
C TRP A 142 8.78 -1.67 1.02
N ARG A 143 8.80 -1.70 2.36
CA ARG A 143 8.42 -2.87 3.16
C ARG A 143 6.93 -3.16 3.12
N VAL A 144 6.10 -2.18 2.76
CA VAL A 144 4.64 -2.34 2.66
C VAL A 144 4.23 -3.06 1.39
N ASP A 145 5.05 -3.03 0.33
CA ASP A 145 4.78 -3.75 -0.90
C ASP A 145 5.50 -5.13 -0.87
N PRO A 146 4.77 -6.25 -0.77
CA PRO A 146 5.38 -7.57 -0.64
C PRO A 146 6.14 -8.01 -1.90
N VAL A 147 5.73 -7.57 -3.10
CA VAL A 147 6.40 -7.90 -4.36
C VAL A 147 7.71 -7.15 -4.44
N LEU A 148 7.68 -5.84 -4.18
CA LEU A 148 8.87 -5.00 -4.14
C LEU A 148 9.83 -5.46 -3.05
N ARG A 149 9.30 -5.78 -1.86
CA ARG A 149 10.09 -6.30 -0.76
C ARG A 149 10.83 -7.57 -1.14
N LYS A 150 10.14 -8.52 -1.78
CA LYS A 150 10.76 -9.76 -2.22
C LYS A 150 11.85 -9.52 -3.26
N ALA A 151 11.61 -8.63 -4.22
CA ALA A 151 12.54 -8.35 -5.31
C ALA A 151 13.78 -7.56 -4.85
N CYS A 152 13.59 -6.55 -4.00
CA CYS A 152 14.66 -5.63 -3.61
C CYS A 152 15.43 -6.09 -2.37
N LYS A 153 14.87 -6.98 -1.53
CA LYS A 153 15.52 -7.39 -0.27
C LYS A 153 16.98 -7.85 -0.43
N PRO A 154 17.36 -8.68 -1.43
CA PRO A 154 18.76 -9.07 -1.59
C PRO A 154 19.70 -7.87 -1.77
N VAL A 155 19.26 -6.85 -2.53
CA VAL A 155 20.03 -5.63 -2.76
C VAL A 155 20.05 -4.77 -1.49
N VAL A 156 18.91 -4.65 -0.79
CA VAL A 156 18.84 -3.92 0.47
C VAL A 156 19.79 -4.50 1.50
N ASP A 157 19.81 -5.82 1.65
CA ASP A 157 20.62 -6.51 2.66
C ASP A 157 22.13 -6.33 2.43
N VAL A 158 22.56 -6.12 1.18
CA VAL A 158 24.00 -6.02 0.83
C VAL A 158 24.46 -4.59 0.57
N ALA A 159 23.59 -3.73 0.03
CA ALA A 159 23.98 -2.41 -0.49
C ALA A 159 23.24 -1.24 0.17
N CYS A 160 22.19 -1.50 0.96
CA CYS A 160 21.40 -0.48 1.67
C CYS A 160 21.12 -0.86 3.13
N SER A 161 21.94 -1.73 3.73
CA SER A 161 21.71 -2.26 5.09
C SER A 161 21.74 -1.18 6.17
N ASP A 162 22.54 -0.14 5.96
CA ASP A 162 22.74 0.96 6.91
C ASP A 162 21.71 2.08 6.73
N THR A 163 20.80 1.94 5.76
CA THR A 163 19.75 2.93 5.50
C THR A 163 18.54 2.65 6.37
N GLU A 164 18.21 3.58 7.28
CA GLU A 164 16.98 3.51 8.06
C GLU A 164 15.74 3.51 7.16
N GLY A 165 14.78 2.64 7.47
CA GLY A 165 13.48 2.59 6.76
C GLY A 165 12.64 3.85 6.95
N GLY A 166 11.65 4.04 6.07
CA GLY A 166 10.80 5.25 6.01
C GLY A 166 11.47 6.41 5.26
N ASP A 167 10.72 7.49 5.03
CA ASP A 167 11.17 8.71 4.33
C ASP A 167 11.71 8.45 2.92
N ALA A 168 11.20 7.39 2.28
CA ALA A 168 11.68 6.87 0.99
C ALA A 168 13.19 6.57 0.92
N ARG A 169 13.94 6.60 2.04
CA ARG A 169 15.41 6.54 2.04
C ARG A 169 15.95 5.26 1.41
N VAL A 170 15.37 4.11 1.78
CA VAL A 170 15.77 2.83 1.18
C VAL A 170 15.45 2.80 -0.31
N MET A 171 14.37 3.44 -0.75
CA MET A 171 14.03 3.53 -2.16
C MET A 171 15.02 4.42 -2.92
N SER A 172 15.45 5.55 -2.34
CA SER A 172 16.53 6.37 -2.89
C SER A 172 17.83 5.58 -3.01
N CYS A 173 18.22 4.84 -1.97
CA CYS A 173 19.40 3.96 -2.04
C CYS A 173 19.28 2.93 -3.16
N LEU A 174 18.12 2.25 -3.28
CA LEU A 174 17.87 1.29 -4.36
C LEU A 174 17.99 1.93 -5.75
N MET A 175 17.48 3.15 -5.93
CA MET A 175 17.61 3.88 -7.19
C MET A 175 19.07 4.18 -7.55
N GLU A 176 19.90 4.51 -6.57
CA GLU A 176 21.35 4.71 -6.78
C GLU A 176 22.09 3.43 -7.17
N LYS A 177 21.54 2.25 -6.86
CA LYS A 177 22.15 0.96 -7.23
C LYS A 177 21.71 0.46 -8.61
N ILE A 178 20.80 1.14 -9.31
CA ILE A 178 20.38 0.74 -10.66
C ILE A 178 21.58 0.81 -11.62
N GLY A 179 21.83 -0.27 -12.35
CA GLY A 179 22.97 -0.37 -13.29
C GLY A 179 24.32 -0.65 -12.63
N THR A 180 24.35 -0.85 -11.31
CA THR A 180 25.53 -1.36 -10.60
C THR A 180 25.53 -2.89 -10.55
N ASN A 181 26.67 -3.48 -10.19
CA ASN A 181 26.81 -4.93 -9.97
C ASN A 181 25.85 -5.49 -8.90
N PHE A 182 25.25 -4.65 -8.06
CA PHE A 182 24.26 -5.08 -7.06
C PHE A 182 22.85 -5.28 -7.63
N MET A 183 22.54 -4.76 -8.83
CA MET A 183 21.22 -4.89 -9.48
C MET A 183 21.30 -5.50 -10.88
N ASN A 184 22.47 -6.02 -11.27
CA ASN A 184 22.62 -6.72 -12.53
C ASN A 184 21.96 -8.11 -12.41
N GLN A 185 21.07 -8.43 -13.33
CA GLN A 185 20.60 -9.79 -13.53
C GLN A 185 21.75 -10.60 -14.13
N ASP A 186 22.10 -11.71 -13.48
CA ASP A 186 22.53 -12.90 -14.22
C ASP A 186 21.34 -13.45 -15.02
#